data_AF-G7HZE0-F1
#
_entry.id   AF-G7HZE0-F1
#
_cell.length_a   1.000
_cell.length_b   1.000
_cell.length_c   1.000
_cell.angle_alpha   90.00
_cell.angle_beta   90.00
_cell.angle_gamma   90.00
#
_symmetry.space_group_name_H-M   'P 1'
#
loop_
_entity.id
_entity.type
_entity.pdbx_description
1 polymer ?
#
loop_
_entity_poly.entity_id
_entity_poly.type
_entity_poly.pdbx_seq_one_letter_code
_entity_poly.pdbx_strand_id
1 'polypeptide(L)'
;MKPDWAGPIVAGPLRRRDIARCLNALVSNVKVSEISRGWMVKKPTGASTPAQTLDELIQALIPQARHRSWEELEQALLNIPAPQRIEDGSSPWLNTDIQGDNPPEVLTKVKHLPAHMKLAAFALGAHTCAFEGAVTATFGEGQHLQAHPGHLSHP
;
A
#
# COMPACT_ATOMS: atom_id res chain seq x y z
N MET A 1 -10.96 -18.11 7.27
CA MET A 1 -10.46 -16.74 7.04
C MET A 1 -9.01 -16.84 6.64
N LYS A 2 -8.63 -16.30 5.48
CA LYS A 2 -7.21 -16.19 5.10
C LYS A 2 -6.57 -15.16 6.04
N PRO A 3 -5.42 -15.44 6.68
CA PRO A 3 -4.71 -14.44 7.46
C PRO A 3 -4.28 -13.29 6.53
N ASP A 4 -4.38 -12.05 7.00
CA ASP A 4 -3.89 -10.88 6.27
C ASP A 4 -2.38 -11.02 6.07
N TRP A 5 -1.94 -11.15 4.82
CA TRP A 5 -0.53 -11.34 4.48
C TRP A 5 0.32 -10.14 4.86
N ALA A 6 -0.30 -8.95 4.93
CA ALA A 6 0.34 -7.72 5.39
C ALA A 6 0.19 -7.49 6.90
N GLY A 7 -0.49 -8.40 7.61
CA GLY A 7 -0.89 -8.28 9.01
C GLY A 7 0.21 -7.74 9.94
N PRO A 8 1.44 -8.30 9.96
CA PRO A 8 2.52 -7.80 10.81
C PRO A 8 2.97 -6.36 10.52
N ILE A 9 2.84 -5.92 9.26
CA ILE A 9 3.27 -4.60 8.80
C ILE A 9 2.16 -3.57 9.04
N VAL A 10 0.90 -3.94 8.84
CA VAL A 10 -0.25 -3.02 8.96
C VAL A 10 -0.94 -3.06 10.33
N ALA A 11 -0.57 -4.02 11.19
CA ALA A 11 -1.11 -4.14 12.54
C ALA A 11 -0.77 -2.93 13.40
N GLY A 12 -1.76 -2.52 14.19
CA GLY A 12 -1.62 -1.41 15.14
C GLY A 12 -2.54 -0.23 14.81
N PRO A 13 -3.14 0.43 15.82
CA PRO A 13 -4.02 1.59 15.60
C PRO A 13 -3.32 2.74 14.84
N LEU A 14 -2.05 3.00 15.17
CA LEU A 14 -1.28 4.10 14.55
C LEU A 14 -1.01 3.85 13.07
N ARG A 15 -0.57 2.63 12.72
CA ARG A 15 -0.29 2.24 11.33
C ARG A 15 -1.54 2.27 10.46
N ARG A 16 -2.67 1.77 10.98
CA ARG A 16 -3.96 1.84 10.29
C ARG A 16 -4.39 3.27 10.02
N ARG A 17 -4.22 4.18 10.98
CA ARG A 17 -4.50 5.60 10.78
C ARG A 17 -3.58 6.22 9.73
N ASP A 18 -2.29 5.91 9.75
CA ASP A 18 -1.34 6.45 8.78
C ASP A 18 -1.60 5.90 7.36
N ILE A 19 -1.98 4.63 7.24
CA ILE A 19 -2.49 4.02 5.99
C ILE A 19 -3.75 4.74 5.50
N ALA A 20 -4.73 4.96 6.38
CA ALA A 20 -5.96 5.67 6.03
C ALA A 20 -5.67 7.09 5.52
N ARG A 21 -4.75 7.80 6.19
CA ARG A 21 -4.31 9.14 5.76
C ARG A 21 -3.63 9.11 4.41
N CYS A 22 -2.72 8.16 4.18
CA CYS A 22 -2.04 7.97 2.91
C CYS A 22 -3.05 7.74 1.78
N LEU A 23 -3.97 6.78 1.97
CA LEU A 23 -4.96 6.41 0.95
C LEU A 23 -5.99 7.51 0.70
N ASN A 24 -6.38 8.30 1.71
CA ASN A 24 -7.22 9.49 1.52
C ASN A 24 -6.53 10.57 0.68
N ALA A 25 -5.20 10.72 0.81
CA ALA A 25 -4.44 11.66 0.00
C ALA A 25 -4.30 11.17 -1.46
N LEU A 26 -4.18 9.85 -1.67
CA LEU A 26 -4.08 9.24 -3.00
C LEU A 26 -5.46 9.10 -3.69
N VAL A 27 -6.54 8.93 -2.94
CA VAL A 27 -7.88 8.66 -3.48
C VAL A 27 -8.88 9.65 -2.89
N SER A 28 -8.99 10.82 -3.51
CA SER A 28 -9.78 11.95 -2.98
C SER A 28 -11.30 11.75 -2.97
N ASN A 29 -11.82 10.83 -3.78
CA ASN A 29 -13.25 10.59 -3.93
C ASN A 29 -13.85 9.67 -2.84
N VAL A 30 -13.04 9.13 -1.93
CA VAL A 30 -13.53 8.24 -0.86
C VAL A 30 -12.88 8.64 0.45
N LYS A 31 -13.55 8.30 1.55
CA LYS A 31 -13.01 8.53 2.88
C LYS A 31 -12.72 7.20 3.56
N VAL A 32 -11.45 6.99 3.88
CA VAL A 32 -10.96 5.86 4.68
C VAL A 32 -10.75 6.33 6.11
N SER A 33 -11.23 5.57 7.08
CA SER A 33 -10.95 5.78 8.50
C SER A 33 -10.62 4.46 9.19
N GLU A 34 -9.69 4.47 10.14
CA GLU A 34 -9.37 3.30 10.94
C GLU A 34 -10.54 2.88 11.84
N ILE A 35 -10.68 1.57 12.05
CA ILE A 35 -11.58 0.96 13.04
C ILE A 35 -10.83 -0.12 13.81
N SER A 36 -11.38 -0.62 14.92
CA SER A 36 -10.70 -1.56 15.84
C SER A 36 -10.10 -2.81 15.19
N ARG A 37 -10.62 -3.27 14.04
CA ARG A 37 -10.12 -4.45 13.30
C ARG A 37 -9.96 -4.22 11.79
N GLY A 38 -9.57 -3.01 11.37
CA GLY A 38 -9.29 -2.70 9.97
C GLY A 38 -9.62 -1.25 9.64
N TRP A 39 -10.34 -1.04 8.56
CA TRP A 39 -10.76 0.27 8.06
C TRP A 39 -12.24 0.31 7.70
N MET A 40 -12.80 1.50 7.69
CA MET A 40 -14.10 1.81 7.11
C MET A 40 -13.87 2.64 5.86
N VAL A 41 -14.45 2.21 4.73
CA VAL A 41 -14.43 2.96 3.48
C VAL A 41 -15.81 3.57 3.25
N LYS A 42 -15.87 4.89 3.18
CA LYS A 42 -17.09 5.65 2.90
C LYS A 42 -17.04 6.22 1.50
N LYS A 43 -18.04 5.86 0.68
CA LYS A 43 -18.21 6.34 -0.69
C LYS A 43 -18.96 7.68 -0.72
N PRO A 44 -18.86 8.48 -1.81
CA PRO A 44 -19.62 9.72 -1.98
C PRO A 44 -21.14 9.53 -1.85
N THR A 45 -21.63 8.36 -2.24
CA THR A 45 -23.04 7.96 -2.17
C THR A 45 -23.54 7.72 -0.75
N GLY A 46 -22.68 7.84 0.27
CA GLY A 46 -23.02 7.61 1.67
C GLY A 46 -22.87 6.15 2.12
N ALA A 47 -22.71 5.20 1.19
CA ALA A 47 -22.43 3.81 1.53
C ALA A 47 -21.11 3.67 2.29
N SER A 48 -21.13 2.89 3.37
CA SER A 48 -19.96 2.60 4.21
C SER A 48 -19.71 1.11 4.24
N THR A 49 -18.49 0.67 3.96
CA THR A 49 -18.11 -0.74 3.89
C THR A 49 -16.87 -0.97 4.76
N PRO A 50 -16.93 -1.91 5.72
CA PRO A 50 -15.74 -2.29 6.48
C PRO A 50 -14.80 -3.13 5.61
N ALA A 51 -13.49 -2.88 5.76
CA ALA A 51 -12.41 -3.68 5.20
C ALA A 51 -11.55 -4.20 6.36
N GLN A 52 -11.43 -5.52 6.48
CA GLN A 52 -10.74 -6.19 7.59
C GLN A 52 -9.28 -6.51 7.27
N THR A 53 -8.93 -6.54 5.98
CA THR A 53 -7.58 -6.80 5.47
C THR A 53 -7.10 -5.65 4.60
N LEU A 54 -5.78 -5.56 4.38
CA LEU A 54 -5.22 -4.60 3.42
C LEU A 54 -5.79 -4.85 2.01
N ASP A 55 -5.92 -6.10 1.58
CA ASP A 55 -6.48 -6.44 0.26
C ASP A 55 -7.91 -5.94 0.09
N GLU A 56 -8.78 -6.19 1.06
CA GLU A 56 -10.18 -5.71 1.02
C GLU A 56 -10.24 -4.18 0.92
N LEU A 57 -9.34 -3.50 1.64
CA LEU A 57 -9.24 -2.05 1.58
C LEU A 57 -8.82 -1.60 0.18
N ILE A 58 -7.75 -2.15 -0.38
CA ILE A 58 -7.25 -1.77 -1.71
C ILE A 58 -8.31 -2.06 -2.77
N GLN A 59 -8.93 -3.23 -2.75
CA GLN A 59 -10.01 -3.60 -3.68
C GLN A 59 -11.18 -2.60 -3.66
N ALA A 60 -11.55 -2.09 -2.47
CA ALA A 60 -12.58 -1.07 -2.37
C ALA A 60 -12.17 0.29 -2.97
N LEU A 61 -10.87 0.58 -3.08
CA LEU A 61 -10.32 1.84 -3.58
C LEU A 61 -9.99 1.83 -5.08
N ILE A 62 -9.70 0.66 -5.67
CA ILE A 62 -9.36 0.51 -7.11
C ILE A 62 -10.29 1.32 -8.03
N PRO A 63 -11.64 1.25 -7.91
CA PRO A 63 -12.54 1.95 -8.83
C PRO A 63 -12.43 3.48 -8.78
N GLN A 64 -11.80 4.03 -7.74
CA GLN A 64 -11.68 5.47 -7.49
C GLN A 64 -10.25 5.96 -7.66
N ALA A 65 -9.29 5.05 -7.85
CA ALA A 65 -7.90 5.38 -8.10
C ALA A 65 -7.75 6.08 -9.45
N ARG A 66 -6.98 7.17 -9.46
CA ARG A 66 -6.73 7.99 -10.65
C ARG A 66 -5.34 7.81 -11.24
N HIS A 67 -4.39 7.32 -10.44
CA HIS A 67 -3.01 7.08 -10.84
C HIS A 67 -2.96 5.91 -11.81
N ARG A 68 -2.42 6.15 -13.01
CA ARG A 68 -2.31 5.16 -14.09
C ARG A 68 -0.86 4.76 -14.38
N SER A 69 0.11 5.43 -13.77
CA SER A 69 1.53 5.04 -13.84
C SER A 69 2.20 5.08 -12.47
N TRP A 70 3.34 4.40 -12.33
CA TRP A 70 4.13 4.39 -11.10
C TRP A 70 4.72 5.77 -10.80
N GLU A 71 5.07 6.53 -11.83
CA GLU A 71 5.59 7.90 -11.71
C GLU A 71 4.54 8.85 -11.15
N GLU A 72 3.29 8.78 -11.63
CA GLU A 72 2.19 9.59 -11.10
C GLU A 72 1.95 9.29 -9.62
N LEU A 73 1.94 8.00 -9.27
CA LEU A 73 1.78 7.55 -7.90
C LEU A 73 2.94 8.02 -7.01
N GLU A 74 4.18 7.90 -7.48
CA GLU A 74 5.37 8.34 -6.77
C GLU A 74 5.34 9.86 -6.52
N GLN A 75 4.94 10.66 -7.52
CA GLN A 75 4.77 12.10 -7.35
C GLN A 75 3.70 12.45 -6.32
N ALA A 76 2.57 11.75 -6.31
CA ALA A 76 1.53 11.95 -5.30
C ALA A 76 2.06 11.62 -3.89
N LEU A 77 2.82 10.54 -3.74
CA LEU A 77 3.43 10.13 -2.48
C LEU A 77 4.47 11.12 -1.95
N LEU A 78 5.27 11.74 -2.82
CA LEU A 78 6.26 12.75 -2.44
C LEU A 78 5.62 13.95 -1.72
N ASN A 79 4.36 14.26 -2.03
CA ASN A 79 3.61 15.36 -1.42
C ASN A 79 2.96 14.98 -0.07
N ILE A 80 2.97 13.70 0.32
CA ILE A 80 2.39 13.25 1.59
C ILE A 80 3.43 13.46 2.70
N PRO A 81 3.09 14.20 3.77
CA PRO A 81 4.00 14.37 4.90
C PRO A 81 4.16 13.06 5.69
N ALA A 82 5.39 12.77 6.10
CA ALA A 82 5.66 11.68 7.03
C ALA A 82 4.97 11.94 8.39
N PRO A 83 4.46 10.90 9.07
CA PRO A 83 3.95 11.05 10.42
C PRO A 83 5.08 11.53 11.36
N GLN A 84 4.82 12.57 12.15
CA GLN A 84 5.82 13.16 13.07
C GLN A 84 6.03 12.34 14.36
N ARG A 85 6.24 11.02 14.25
CA ARG A 85 6.48 10.14 15.39
C ARG A 85 7.83 9.45 15.22
N ILE A 86 8.56 9.31 16.32
CA ILE A 86 9.70 8.40 16.39
C ILE A 86 9.10 7.00 16.27
N GLU A 87 9.30 6.34 15.13
CA GLU A 87 8.97 4.92 15.02
C GLU A 87 9.91 4.17 15.97
N ASP A 88 9.36 3.48 16.97
CA ASP A 88 10.10 2.41 17.64
C ASP A 88 10.47 1.40 16.55
N GLY A 89 11.74 1.40 16.15
CA GLY A 89 12.29 0.67 15.00
C GLY A 89 12.33 -0.84 15.17
N SER A 90 11.28 -1.45 15.72
CA SER A 90 11.27 -2.85 16.15
C SER A 90 9.96 -3.55 15.80
N SER A 91 9.44 -3.33 14.59
CA SER A 91 8.65 -4.40 13.95
C SER A 91 9.53 -5.15 12.98
N PRO A 92 9.79 -6.44 13.23
CA PRO A 92 10.58 -7.25 12.32
C PRO A 92 9.82 -7.34 11.00
N TRP A 93 10.44 -6.80 9.95
CA TRP A 93 10.00 -6.98 8.57
C TRP A 93 10.14 -8.46 8.22
N LEU A 94 9.12 -9.03 7.58
CA LEU A 94 9.17 -10.42 7.12
C LEU A 94 10.18 -10.49 5.96
N ASN A 95 11.36 -11.08 6.18
CA ASN A 95 12.27 -11.44 5.11
C ASN A 95 11.62 -12.54 4.27
N THR A 96 11.30 -12.24 3.02
CA THR A 96 11.00 -13.26 2.01
C THR A 96 12.05 -13.17 0.92
N ASP A 97 12.93 -14.16 0.88
CA ASP A 97 13.88 -14.37 -0.22
C ASP A 97 13.08 -14.61 -1.50
N ILE A 98 13.16 -13.67 -2.46
CA ILE A 98 12.67 -13.90 -3.82
C ILE A 98 13.90 -13.99 -4.73
N GLN A 99 14.09 -15.17 -5.32
CA GLN A 99 15.06 -15.38 -6.40
C GLN A 99 14.44 -14.94 -7.74
N GLY A 100 15.03 -13.96 -8.42
CA GLY A 100 14.64 -13.54 -9.76
C GLY A 100 15.44 -12.34 -10.28
N ASP A 101 15.65 -12.28 -11.60
CA ASP A 101 16.43 -11.25 -12.30
C ASP A 101 16.02 -9.81 -11.93
N ASN A 102 17.02 -8.99 -11.59
CA ASN A 102 16.98 -7.58 -11.17
C ASN A 102 15.73 -6.79 -11.68
N PRO A 103 14.61 -6.80 -10.93
CA PRO A 103 13.39 -6.12 -11.35
C PRO A 103 13.55 -4.60 -11.18
N PRO A 104 12.87 -3.78 -12.01
CA PRO A 104 12.86 -2.34 -11.81
C PRO A 104 12.23 -1.98 -10.45
N GLU A 105 12.96 -1.22 -9.65
CA GLU A 105 12.47 -0.71 -8.37
C GLU A 105 11.44 0.41 -8.60
N VAL A 106 10.34 0.37 -7.85
CA VAL A 106 9.29 1.39 -7.90
C VAL A 106 9.22 2.16 -6.58
N LEU A 107 8.74 3.41 -6.63
CA LEU A 107 8.62 4.29 -5.46
C LEU A 107 9.96 4.58 -4.75
N THR A 108 11.08 4.50 -5.47
CA THR A 108 12.46 4.66 -4.95
C THR A 108 12.77 6.06 -4.43
N LYS A 109 12.06 7.09 -4.92
CA LYS A 109 12.25 8.48 -4.48
C LYS A 109 11.59 8.76 -3.13
N VAL A 110 10.59 7.96 -2.75
CA VAL A 110 9.82 8.15 -1.51
C VAL A 110 10.59 7.53 -0.35
N LYS A 111 11.54 8.28 0.20
CA LYS A 111 12.40 7.82 1.31
C LYS A 111 11.86 8.18 2.69
N HIS A 112 11.06 9.24 2.79
CA HIS A 112 10.59 9.83 4.04
C HIS A 112 9.37 9.14 4.65
N LEU A 113 8.57 8.41 3.84
CA LEU A 113 7.39 7.72 4.35
C LEU A 113 7.77 6.41 5.05
N PRO A 114 7.06 6.02 6.11
CA PRO A 114 7.24 4.74 6.74
C PRO A 114 6.72 3.63 5.84
N ALA A 115 7.24 2.42 6.01
CA ALA A 115 7.04 1.40 5.00
C ALA A 115 5.64 0.76 5.01
N HIS A 116 4.82 0.90 6.07
CA HIS A 116 3.37 0.56 5.99
C HIS A 116 2.60 1.49 5.05
N MET A 117 2.99 2.77 4.95
CA MET A 117 2.39 3.70 3.98
C MET A 117 2.87 3.40 2.57
N LYS A 118 4.17 3.10 2.39
CA LYS A 118 4.70 2.70 1.08
C LYS A 118 4.06 1.40 0.60
N LEU A 119 3.85 0.42 1.48
CA LEU A 119 3.18 -0.85 1.17
C LEU A 119 1.73 -0.64 0.71
N ALA A 120 0.96 0.19 1.41
CA ALA A 120 -0.42 0.48 1.02
C ALA A 120 -0.48 1.16 -0.36
N ALA A 121 0.45 2.08 -0.64
CA ALA A 121 0.52 2.74 -1.94
C ALA A 121 0.99 1.79 -3.05
N PHE A 122 1.98 0.95 -2.76
CA PHE A 122 2.44 -0.09 -3.67
C PHE A 122 1.31 -1.06 -4.04
N ALA A 123 0.55 -1.54 -3.05
CA ALA A 123 -0.59 -2.41 -3.28
C ALA A 123 -1.66 -1.73 -4.15
N LEU A 124 -1.93 -0.44 -3.94
CA LEU A 124 -2.80 0.33 -4.82
C LEU A 124 -2.25 0.38 -6.26
N GLY A 125 -0.97 0.76 -6.41
CA GLY A 125 -0.30 0.86 -7.70
C GLY A 125 -0.26 -0.47 -8.47
N ALA A 126 -0.04 -1.58 -7.78
CA ALA A 126 -0.04 -2.92 -8.35
C ALA A 126 -1.35 -3.28 -9.07
N HIS A 127 -2.47 -2.68 -8.64
CA HIS A 127 -3.78 -2.89 -9.24
C HIS A 127 -4.20 -1.80 -10.24
N THR A 128 -3.57 -0.62 -10.23
CA THR A 128 -4.08 0.56 -10.95
C THR A 128 -3.11 1.12 -11.99
N CYS A 129 -1.81 0.93 -11.80
CA CYS A 129 -0.77 1.42 -12.70
C CYS A 129 -0.59 0.44 -13.86
N ALA A 130 -0.53 0.96 -15.08
CA ALA A 130 -0.14 0.18 -16.24
C ALA A 130 1.34 -0.19 -16.10
N PHE A 131 1.63 -1.48 -16.04
CA PHE A 131 2.98 -2.00 -15.99
C PHE A 131 3.01 -3.27 -16.82
N GLU A 132 4.01 -3.42 -17.68
CA GLU A 132 4.25 -4.70 -18.34
C GLU A 132 4.86 -5.67 -17.31
N GLY A 133 3.99 -6.13 -16.39
CA GLY A 133 4.20 -7.34 -15.63
C GLY A 133 3.91 -7.46 -14.11
N ALA A 134 4.59 -8.41 -13.44
CA ALA A 134 4.23 -9.04 -12.16
C ALA A 134 4.75 -8.22 -10.99
N VAL A 135 3.88 -7.42 -10.42
CA VAL A 135 4.26 -6.59 -9.28
C VAL A 135 4.39 -7.49 -8.03
N THR A 136 5.61 -7.67 -7.50
CA THR A 136 5.84 -8.43 -6.26
C THR A 136 6.57 -7.58 -5.24
N ALA A 137 6.02 -7.46 -4.04
CA ALA A 137 6.73 -6.81 -2.94
C ALA A 137 7.76 -7.77 -2.34
N THR A 138 9.04 -7.53 -2.58
CA THR A 138 10.15 -8.09 -1.80
C THR A 138 10.40 -7.23 -0.57
N PHE A 139 10.64 -7.86 0.58
CA PHE A 139 10.96 -7.18 1.81
C PHE A 139 12.33 -7.70 2.27
N GLY A 140 13.37 -6.86 2.16
CA GLY A 140 14.76 -7.21 2.50
C GLY A 140 15.49 -6.08 3.23
N GLU A 141 16.72 -6.35 3.68
CA GLU A 141 17.54 -5.47 4.52
C GLU A 141 17.78 -4.04 3.96
N GLY A 142 17.53 -3.82 2.66
CA GLY A 142 17.67 -2.53 1.99
C GLY A 142 16.40 -1.66 1.85
N GLN A 143 15.23 -2.09 2.35
CA GLN A 143 13.96 -1.33 2.23
C GLN A 143 13.45 -1.09 0.78
N HIS A 144 13.73 -1.99 -0.16
CA HIS A 144 13.33 -1.82 -1.58
C HIS A 144 11.93 -2.38 -1.87
N LEU A 145 11.12 -1.64 -2.62
CA LEU A 145 9.88 -2.13 -3.23
C LEU A 145 10.15 -2.38 -4.72
N GLN A 146 9.97 -3.61 -5.17
CA GLN A 146 10.29 -4.02 -6.54
C GLN A 146 9.00 -4.31 -7.33
N ALA A 147 9.00 -4.08 -8.64
CA ALA A 147 7.93 -4.52 -9.53
C ALA A 147 8.54 -5.41 -10.61
N HIS A 148 8.21 -6.70 -10.64
CA HIS A 148 8.74 -7.61 -11.67
C HIS A 148 7.90 -7.49 -12.94
N PRO A 149 8.41 -7.87 -14.12
CA PRO A 149 7.61 -8.15 -15.31
C PRO A 149 6.85 -9.53 -15.22
N GLY A 150 5.65 -9.76 -15.80
CA GLY A 150 4.72 -10.91 -15.61
C GLY A 150 3.19 -10.68 -15.35
N HIS A 151 2.28 -11.35 -16.05
CA HIS A 151 0.83 -11.20 -15.77
C HIS A 151 0.41 -11.71 -14.37
N LEU A 152 -0.51 -11.00 -13.69
CA LEU A 152 -1.34 -11.59 -12.62
C LEU A 152 -2.34 -12.58 -13.24
N SER A 153 -1.87 -13.75 -13.64
CA SER A 153 -2.74 -14.89 -13.89
C SER A 153 -3.15 -15.49 -12.55
N HIS A 154 -4.36 -15.19 -12.11
CA HIS A 154 -5.07 -16.04 -11.14
C HIS A 154 -5.20 -17.46 -11.73
N PRO A 155 -4.94 -18.54 -10.97
CA PRO A 155 -5.50 -19.84 -11.28
C PRO A 155 -7.02 -19.87 -11.07
#